data_AF-A0A7Z9XID7-F1
#
_entry.id   AF-A0A7Z9XID7-F1
#
_cell.length_a   1.000
_cell.length_b   1.000
_cell.length_c   1.000
_cell.angle_alpha   90.00
_cell.angle_beta   90.00
_cell.angle_gamma   90.00
#
_symmetry.space_group_name_H-M   'P 1'
#
loop_
_entity.id
_entity.type
_entity.pdbx_description
1 polymer ?
#
loop_
_entity_poly.entity_id
_entity_poly.type
_entity_poly.pdbx_seq_one_letter_code
_entity_poly.pdbx_strand_id
1 'polypeptide(L)'
;HPNKIGPQLGANVHQRNGHIVAVTHFLNWAQTHWPDPKPRYLLLFGDGNWNFKGYNPVRYPIEPIIVPPYLAWVDPWQGEVPDDNRYADLDGDGRPEIPVGRIPVISSEEAQAVIDKLMTYDERERRQFWQRQAIFIADDDPNAGDFAGESDNIIAHYLPDDLIPQRIYLHLTHSDADSVRQAIADAINRGAFMVQYAGHGAPDTWMKGIGWSVDDSDLLSNEGRYPFISTFNCLDGYFAYPGLTSIAESMIRKSNAGAIAAISPTGLGVTTEQSVFRQFLMQALFEEDTRTLGDALLIAKQRFFDQFGPHYLIETMTLFGDPTLRLPAAFYAHDAYTPLQLHSNPASLRASPALTPPEGPSITPHPQL
;
A
#
# COMPACT_ATOMS: atom_id res chain seq x y z
N HIS A 1 -12.64 -24.88 13.28
CA HIS A 1 -12.63 -25.93 12.25
C HIS A 1 -11.96 -25.38 10.98
N PRO A 2 -10.67 -25.65 10.76
CA PRO A 2 -9.97 -25.19 9.57
C PRO A 2 -10.09 -26.28 8.50
N ASN A 3 -10.98 -26.08 7.54
CA ASN A 3 -11.01 -26.82 6.28
C ASN A 3 -12.07 -26.14 5.41
N LYS A 4 -11.61 -25.20 4.57
CA LYS A 4 -12.25 -24.75 3.33
C LYS A 4 -11.36 -23.66 2.70
N ILE A 5 -10.15 -24.06 2.30
CA ILE A 5 -9.44 -23.34 1.25
C ILE A 5 -10.09 -23.84 -0.05
N GLY A 6 -10.79 -22.95 -0.75
CA GLY A 6 -11.39 -23.24 -2.04
C GLY A 6 -10.32 -23.60 -3.09
N PRO A 7 -10.67 -24.23 -4.20
CA PRO A 7 -9.70 -24.64 -5.21
C PRO A 7 -8.99 -23.41 -5.80
N GLN A 8 -7.73 -23.18 -5.42
CA GLN A 8 -6.81 -22.32 -6.14
C GLN A 8 -6.48 -23.03 -7.47
N LEU A 9 -7.14 -22.62 -8.56
CA LEU A 9 -6.77 -23.04 -9.90
C LEU A 9 -5.57 -22.22 -10.35
N GLY A 10 -4.36 -22.71 -10.05
CA GLY A 10 -3.13 -22.23 -10.66
C GLY A 10 -3.14 -22.54 -12.17
N ALA A 11 -3.29 -21.51 -13.00
CA ALA A 11 -3.06 -21.65 -14.43
C ALA A 11 -1.53 -21.68 -14.68
N ASN A 12 -0.99 -22.87 -14.94
CA ASN A 12 0.37 -23.04 -15.44
C ASN A 12 0.49 -22.42 -16.84
N VAL A 13 0.84 -21.14 -16.92
CA VAL A 13 1.30 -20.48 -18.15
C VAL A 13 2.77 -20.85 -18.35
N HIS A 14 3.03 -22.14 -18.54
CA HIS A 14 4.32 -22.61 -18.98
C HIS A 14 4.22 -23.19 -20.38
N GLN A 15 5.02 -22.56 -21.25
CA GLN A 15 5.43 -22.96 -22.59
C GLN A 15 4.67 -22.32 -23.76
N ARG A 16 5.45 -21.47 -24.47
CA ARG A 16 5.25 -20.84 -25.79
C ARG A 16 4.50 -19.50 -25.76
N ASN A 17 5.27 -18.41 -25.71
CA ASN A 17 4.82 -17.06 -26.04
C ASN A 17 3.49 -16.66 -25.37
N GLY A 18 3.46 -16.68 -24.03
CA GLY A 18 2.38 -16.06 -23.26
C GLY A 18 2.40 -14.55 -23.54
N HIS A 19 1.74 -14.15 -24.62
CA HIS A 19 1.55 -12.76 -24.95
C HIS A 19 0.85 -12.12 -23.74
N ILE A 20 1.33 -10.97 -23.30
CA ILE A 20 0.76 -10.11 -22.26
C ILE A 20 -0.80 -10.07 -22.28
N VAL A 21 -1.39 -10.05 -23.47
CA VAL A 21 -2.85 -10.06 -23.67
C VAL A 21 -3.55 -11.36 -23.25
N ALA A 22 -2.83 -12.49 -23.12
CA ALA A 22 -3.41 -13.79 -22.75
C ALA A 22 -3.99 -13.80 -21.33
N VAL A 23 -3.36 -13.09 -20.39
CA VAL A 23 -3.87 -12.96 -19.01
C VAL A 23 -5.16 -12.16 -19.01
N THR A 24 -5.17 -11.00 -19.68
CA THR A 24 -6.38 -10.16 -19.83
C THR A 24 -7.52 -10.94 -20.51
N HIS A 25 -7.22 -11.65 -21.61
CA HIS A 25 -8.20 -12.48 -22.31
C HIS A 25 -8.74 -13.62 -21.44
N PHE A 26 -7.87 -14.29 -20.68
CA PHE A 26 -8.29 -15.34 -19.75
C PHE A 26 -9.20 -14.78 -18.67
N LEU A 27 -8.84 -13.64 -18.07
CA LEU A 27 -9.63 -13.00 -17.02
C LEU A 27 -10.99 -12.54 -17.56
N ASN A 28 -11.03 -11.91 -18.74
CA ASN A 28 -12.28 -11.53 -19.41
C ASN A 28 -13.13 -12.77 -19.75
N TRP A 29 -12.52 -13.84 -20.26
CA TRP A 29 -13.23 -15.10 -20.53
C TRP A 29 -13.82 -15.70 -19.24
N ALA A 30 -13.06 -15.71 -18.14
CA ALA A 30 -13.53 -16.17 -16.85
C ALA A 30 -14.68 -15.32 -16.31
N GLN A 31 -14.59 -13.99 -16.40
CA GLN A 31 -15.68 -13.08 -16.01
C GLN A 31 -16.95 -13.28 -16.83
N THR A 32 -16.84 -13.73 -18.08
CA THR A 32 -17.99 -13.89 -18.98
C THR A 32 -18.60 -15.28 -18.94
N HIS A 33 -17.79 -16.33 -18.73
CA HIS A 33 -18.23 -17.72 -18.92
C HIS A 33 -18.24 -18.58 -17.65
N TRP A 34 -17.56 -18.19 -16.57
CA TRP A 34 -17.58 -18.99 -15.34
C TRP A 34 -18.89 -18.81 -14.57
N PRO A 35 -19.38 -19.86 -13.88
CA PRO A 35 -20.45 -19.69 -12.91
C PRO A 35 -19.97 -18.88 -11.72
N ASP A 36 -20.90 -18.28 -10.98
CA ASP A 36 -20.57 -17.59 -9.74
C ASP A 36 -20.03 -18.56 -8.66
N PRO A 37 -19.08 -18.11 -7.82
CA PRO A 37 -18.43 -16.80 -7.87
C PRO A 37 -17.34 -16.72 -8.95
N LYS A 38 -17.36 -15.63 -9.72
CA LYS A 38 -16.31 -15.28 -10.68
C LYS A 38 -15.03 -14.83 -9.96
N PRO A 39 -13.86 -14.84 -10.63
CA PRO A 39 -12.62 -14.33 -10.05
C PRO A 39 -12.80 -12.92 -9.51
N ARG A 40 -12.39 -12.67 -8.26
CA ARG A 40 -12.48 -11.34 -7.63
C ARG A 40 -11.14 -10.63 -7.49
N TYR A 41 -10.04 -11.33 -7.74
CA TYR A 41 -8.68 -10.82 -7.59
C TYR A 41 -7.77 -11.48 -8.62
N LEU A 42 -6.74 -10.75 -9.05
CA LEU A 42 -5.65 -11.28 -9.87
C LEU A 42 -4.34 -11.20 -9.07
N LEU A 43 -3.76 -12.36 -8.75
CA LEU A 43 -2.42 -12.43 -8.18
C LEU A 43 -1.42 -12.91 -9.25
N LEU A 44 -0.45 -12.06 -9.54
CA LEU A 44 0.70 -12.35 -10.41
C LEU A 44 1.82 -12.90 -9.53
N PHE A 45 1.95 -14.21 -9.46
CA PHE A 45 2.96 -14.87 -8.63
C PHE A 45 4.22 -15.13 -9.45
N GLY A 46 5.13 -14.16 -9.44
CA GLY A 46 6.39 -14.23 -10.15
C GLY A 46 6.87 -12.86 -10.59
N ASP A 47 8.16 -12.76 -10.80
CA ASP A 47 8.81 -11.57 -11.34
C ASP A 47 9.05 -11.66 -12.86
N GLY A 48 9.44 -10.54 -13.46
CA GLY A 48 9.85 -10.47 -14.85
C GLY A 48 10.36 -9.09 -15.24
N ASN A 49 11.14 -9.04 -16.32
CA ASN A 49 11.74 -7.81 -16.84
C ASN A 49 11.52 -7.66 -18.35
N TRP A 50 11.89 -6.50 -18.89
CA TRP A 50 11.71 -6.18 -20.30
C TRP A 50 12.73 -6.88 -21.25
N ASN A 51 13.77 -7.55 -20.73
CA ASN A 51 14.79 -8.23 -21.56
C ASN A 51 14.47 -9.70 -21.88
N PHE A 52 13.22 -9.99 -22.21
CA PHE A 52 12.74 -11.35 -22.50
C PHE A 52 13.38 -12.04 -23.71
N LYS A 53 14.05 -11.28 -24.59
CA LYS A 53 14.80 -11.80 -25.74
C LYS A 53 16.30 -11.94 -25.49
N GLY A 54 16.80 -11.51 -24.32
CA GLY A 54 18.22 -11.55 -23.99
C GLY A 54 19.08 -10.64 -24.88
N TYR A 55 18.58 -9.48 -25.27
CA TYR A 55 19.35 -8.50 -26.01
C TYR A 55 20.38 -7.82 -25.10
N ASN A 56 21.61 -7.65 -25.62
CA ASN A 56 22.73 -7.04 -24.91
C ASN A 56 22.96 -7.59 -23.47
N PRO A 57 23.23 -8.90 -23.33
CA PRO A 57 23.32 -9.57 -22.03
C PRO A 57 24.49 -9.08 -21.15
N VAL A 58 25.45 -8.35 -21.73
CA VAL A 58 26.56 -7.72 -21.00
C VAL A 58 26.05 -6.55 -20.15
N ARG A 59 25.07 -5.80 -20.66
CA ARG A 59 24.48 -4.64 -19.95
C ARG A 59 23.22 -5.00 -19.18
N TYR A 60 22.42 -5.91 -19.73
CA TYR A 60 21.13 -6.30 -19.16
C TYR A 60 21.13 -7.82 -18.99
N PRO A 61 21.46 -8.32 -17.80
CA PRO A 61 21.61 -9.77 -17.59
C PRO A 61 20.33 -10.52 -17.95
N ILE A 62 20.50 -11.78 -18.33
CA ILE A 62 19.37 -12.68 -18.59
C ILE A 62 18.94 -13.24 -17.24
N GLU A 63 17.72 -12.93 -16.84
CA GLU A 63 17.11 -13.38 -15.59
C GLU A 63 15.85 -14.19 -15.88
N PRO A 64 15.39 -15.03 -14.94
CA PRO A 64 14.12 -15.73 -15.07
C PRO A 64 12.96 -14.74 -15.26
N ILE A 65 12.08 -15.03 -16.23
CA ILE A 65 10.80 -14.34 -16.39
C ILE A 65 9.71 -15.35 -16.03
N ILE A 66 9.22 -15.26 -14.80
CA ILE A 66 8.19 -16.13 -14.27
C ILE A 66 6.82 -15.63 -14.72
N VAL A 67 6.56 -14.33 -14.53
CA VAL A 67 5.36 -13.64 -15.01
C VAL A 67 5.82 -12.36 -15.73
N PRO A 68 5.58 -12.21 -17.05
CA PRO A 68 6.01 -11.03 -17.76
C PRO A 68 5.38 -9.76 -17.15
N PRO A 69 6.09 -8.61 -17.15
CA PRO A 69 5.48 -7.32 -16.83
C PRO A 69 4.51 -6.92 -17.95
N TYR A 70 3.42 -6.24 -17.59
CA TYR A 70 2.64 -5.55 -18.61
C TYR A 70 3.33 -4.22 -18.95
N LEU A 71 4.07 -4.13 -20.06
CA LEU A 71 4.74 -2.88 -20.44
C LEU A 71 3.80 -1.98 -21.26
N ALA A 72 3.64 -0.74 -20.82
CA ALA A 72 2.78 0.24 -21.47
C ALA A 72 3.38 1.65 -21.45
N TRP A 73 3.11 2.43 -22.49
CA TRP A 73 3.48 3.85 -22.59
C TRP A 73 2.50 4.71 -21.79
N VAL A 74 2.61 4.63 -20.46
CA VAL A 74 1.69 5.29 -19.51
C VAL A 74 2.36 6.39 -18.71
N ASP A 75 3.69 6.41 -18.67
CA ASP A 75 4.45 7.44 -17.97
C ASP A 75 4.74 8.62 -18.91
N PRO A 76 4.27 9.84 -18.59
CA PRO A 76 4.46 11.02 -19.45
C PRO A 76 5.91 11.46 -19.67
N TRP A 77 6.84 11.02 -18.82
CA TRP A 77 8.22 11.50 -18.80
C TRP A 77 9.22 10.44 -19.29
N GLN A 78 9.08 9.18 -18.85
CA GLN A 78 9.97 8.09 -19.26
C GLN A 78 9.39 7.22 -20.39
N GLY A 79 8.07 7.26 -20.61
CA GLY A 79 7.38 6.47 -21.62
C GLY A 79 6.95 5.09 -21.13
N GLU A 80 7.63 4.04 -21.60
CA GLU A 80 7.24 2.65 -21.33
C GLU A 80 7.65 2.19 -19.92
N VAL A 81 6.66 1.78 -19.12
CA VAL A 81 6.84 1.27 -17.75
C VAL A 81 5.96 0.05 -17.49
N PRO A 82 6.21 -0.72 -16.42
CA PRO A 82 5.30 -1.78 -15.98
C PRO A 82 3.97 -1.23 -15.47
N ASP A 83 2.87 -1.78 -15.94
CA ASP A 83 1.49 -1.45 -15.59
C ASP A 83 0.65 -2.72 -15.52
N ASP A 84 0.83 -3.48 -14.45
CA ASP A 84 0.09 -4.72 -14.26
C ASP A 84 -1.42 -4.51 -14.09
N ASN A 85 -1.89 -3.27 -13.89
CA ASN A 85 -3.31 -2.98 -13.77
C ASN A 85 -4.05 -3.23 -15.10
N ARG A 86 -3.36 -3.08 -16.24
CA ARG A 86 -3.88 -3.44 -17.56
C ARG A 86 -4.22 -4.91 -17.74
N TYR A 87 -3.70 -5.80 -16.88
CA TYR A 87 -4.17 -7.19 -16.89
C TYR A 87 -5.64 -7.32 -16.43
N ALA A 88 -6.11 -6.36 -15.64
CA ALA A 88 -7.45 -6.34 -15.07
C ALA A 88 -8.34 -5.20 -15.59
N ASP A 89 -7.86 -4.41 -16.56
CA ASP A 89 -8.69 -3.51 -17.37
C ASP A 89 -9.42 -4.33 -18.43
N LEU A 90 -10.69 -4.64 -18.16
CA LEU A 90 -11.49 -5.60 -18.94
C LEU A 90 -12.33 -4.92 -20.02
N ASP A 91 -12.61 -3.63 -19.87
CA ASP A 91 -13.37 -2.85 -20.85
C ASP A 91 -12.52 -1.86 -21.66
N GLY A 92 -11.23 -1.71 -21.30
CA GLY A 92 -10.24 -0.92 -22.03
C GLY A 92 -10.31 0.56 -21.74
N ASP A 93 -10.87 0.98 -20.59
CA ASP A 93 -11.02 2.38 -20.22
C ASP A 93 -9.80 2.96 -19.45
N GLY A 94 -8.77 2.14 -19.20
CA GLY A 94 -7.56 2.53 -18.47
C GLY A 94 -7.67 2.35 -16.96
N ARG A 95 -8.69 1.65 -16.46
CA ARG A 95 -8.88 1.33 -15.04
C ARG A 95 -9.04 -0.18 -14.85
N PRO A 96 -8.45 -0.77 -13.80
CA PRO A 96 -8.72 -2.16 -13.50
C PRO A 96 -10.14 -2.36 -12.93
N GLU A 97 -10.86 -3.40 -13.36
CA GLU A 97 -12.14 -3.83 -12.74
C GLU A 97 -11.90 -4.76 -11.54
N ILE A 98 -10.73 -5.39 -11.49
CA ILE A 98 -10.38 -6.41 -10.51
C ILE A 98 -9.08 -5.99 -9.82
N PRO A 99 -8.98 -6.06 -8.49
CA PRO A 99 -7.73 -5.77 -7.82
C PRO A 99 -6.60 -6.70 -8.27
N VAL A 100 -5.45 -6.09 -8.56
CA VAL A 100 -4.23 -6.78 -8.98
C VAL A 100 -3.18 -6.65 -7.90
N GLY A 101 -2.49 -7.75 -7.60
CA GLY A 101 -1.26 -7.74 -6.82
C GLY A 101 -0.20 -8.60 -7.49
N ARG A 102 1.08 -8.24 -7.33
CA ARG A 102 2.22 -9.03 -7.77
C ARG A 102 3.04 -9.50 -6.58
N ILE A 103 3.37 -10.78 -6.51
CA ILE A 103 4.43 -11.29 -5.64
C ILE A 103 5.66 -11.48 -6.54
N PRO A 104 6.61 -10.53 -6.57
CA PRO A 104 7.71 -10.57 -7.51
C PRO A 104 8.77 -11.52 -6.95
N VAL A 105 8.78 -12.77 -7.40
CA VAL A 105 9.76 -13.77 -6.97
C VAL A 105 10.31 -14.51 -8.20
N ILE A 106 11.60 -14.84 -8.16
CA ILE A 106 12.30 -15.56 -9.23
C ILE A 106 12.69 -16.99 -8.85
N SER A 107 12.53 -17.35 -7.57
CA SER A 107 12.92 -18.67 -7.03
C SER A 107 11.88 -19.26 -6.09
N SER A 108 11.95 -20.58 -5.86
CA SER A 108 11.13 -21.27 -4.88
C SER A 108 11.41 -20.81 -3.45
N GLU A 109 12.65 -20.41 -3.16
CA GLU A 109 13.09 -19.96 -1.84
C GLU A 109 12.47 -18.60 -1.50
N GLU A 110 12.48 -17.66 -2.45
CA GLU A 110 11.79 -16.37 -2.30
C GLU A 110 10.27 -16.55 -2.20
N ALA A 111 9.69 -17.43 -3.02
CA ALA A 111 8.27 -17.76 -2.96
C ALA A 111 7.87 -18.28 -1.57
N GLN A 112 8.66 -19.22 -1.02
CA GLN A 112 8.42 -19.77 0.31
C GLN A 112 8.56 -18.69 1.39
N ALA A 113 9.56 -17.82 1.29
CA ALA A 113 9.75 -16.72 2.24
C ALA A 113 8.55 -15.77 2.29
N VAL A 114 7.95 -15.44 1.14
CA VAL A 114 6.72 -14.62 1.10
C VAL A 114 5.54 -15.37 1.69
N ILE A 115 5.35 -16.65 1.34
CA ILE A 115 4.27 -17.49 1.86
C ILE A 115 4.35 -17.63 3.39
N ASP A 116 5.56 -17.81 3.95
CA ASP A 116 5.78 -17.91 5.39
C ASP A 116 5.37 -16.61 6.11
N LYS A 117 5.67 -15.44 5.53
CA LYS A 117 5.18 -14.15 6.05
C LYS A 117 3.65 -14.06 6.02
N LEU A 118 3.02 -14.46 4.93
CA LEU A 118 1.55 -14.46 4.79
C LEU A 118 0.88 -15.37 5.82
N MET A 119 1.44 -16.56 6.06
CA MET A 119 0.90 -17.51 7.05
C MET A 119 1.04 -17.06 8.50
N THR A 120 2.03 -16.21 8.80
CA THR A 120 2.33 -15.73 10.15
C THR A 120 1.70 -14.38 10.47
N TYR A 121 1.28 -13.62 9.45
CA TYR A 121 0.71 -12.29 9.62
C TYR A 121 -0.66 -12.34 10.33
N ASP A 122 -0.80 -11.54 11.39
CA ASP A 122 -2.07 -11.45 12.15
C ASP A 122 -3.00 -10.40 11.53
N GLU A 123 -3.99 -10.87 10.79
CA GLU A 123 -5.01 -10.04 10.16
C GLU A 123 -6.19 -9.66 11.09
N ARG A 124 -6.17 -10.00 12.39
CA ARG A 124 -7.35 -9.81 13.25
C ARG A 124 -7.53 -8.36 13.67
N GLU A 125 -6.79 -7.96 14.70
CA GLU A 125 -6.91 -6.66 15.38
C GLU A 125 -5.54 -6.21 15.86
N ARG A 126 -5.30 -4.90 15.84
CA ARG A 126 -4.07 -4.25 16.30
C ARG A 126 -4.01 -4.23 17.82
N ARG A 127 -3.67 -5.38 18.41
CA ARG A 127 -3.61 -5.58 19.88
C ARG A 127 -2.22 -5.31 20.45
N GLN A 128 -1.18 -5.55 19.68
CA GLN A 128 0.20 -5.34 20.11
C GLN A 128 0.67 -3.91 19.82
N PHE A 129 1.61 -3.41 20.63
CA PHE A 129 2.12 -2.05 20.49
C PHE A 129 2.70 -1.77 19.09
N TRP A 130 3.46 -2.74 18.53
CA TRP A 130 4.05 -2.60 17.20
C TRP A 130 3.00 -2.53 16.10
N GLN A 131 1.87 -3.24 16.25
CA GLN A 131 0.73 -3.18 15.32
C GLN A 131 0.02 -1.82 15.35
N ARG A 132 0.42 -0.91 16.24
CA ARG A 132 -0.13 0.45 16.31
C ARG A 132 0.87 1.50 15.85
N GLN A 133 2.11 1.14 15.51
CA GLN A 133 3.08 2.11 15.02
C GLN A 133 2.85 2.38 13.52
N ALA A 134 2.72 3.65 13.16
CA ALA A 134 2.69 4.13 11.78
C ALA A 134 3.92 5.00 11.54
N ILE A 135 4.86 4.52 10.73
CA ILE A 135 6.11 5.23 10.47
C ILE A 135 5.92 6.12 9.25
N PHE A 136 6.23 7.40 9.36
CA PHE A 136 6.21 8.37 8.28
C PHE A 136 7.62 8.87 8.03
N ILE A 137 8.11 8.66 6.81
CA ILE A 137 9.45 9.01 6.36
C ILE A 137 9.30 10.09 5.28
N ALA A 138 10.08 11.16 5.38
CA ALA A 138 10.05 12.24 4.40
C ALA A 138 11.45 12.71 4.01
N ASP A 139 11.68 12.85 2.71
CA ASP A 139 12.85 13.51 2.12
C ASP A 139 12.77 15.04 2.30
N ASP A 140 13.85 15.76 1.97
CA ASP A 140 13.88 17.22 1.98
C ASP A 140 14.32 17.78 0.62
N ASP A 141 13.41 18.44 -0.11
CA ASP A 141 13.78 19.21 -1.29
C ASP A 141 12.75 20.33 -1.55
N PRO A 142 13.12 21.60 -1.32
CA PRO A 142 12.18 22.70 -1.49
C PRO A 142 11.74 22.90 -2.95
N ASN A 143 12.40 22.27 -3.93
CA ASN A 143 12.03 22.37 -5.35
C ASN A 143 11.11 21.23 -5.82
N ALA A 144 10.90 20.19 -5.01
CA ALA A 144 10.09 19.03 -5.36
C ALA A 144 8.76 18.96 -4.58
N GLY A 145 8.53 19.89 -3.65
CA GLY A 145 7.33 19.95 -2.81
C GLY A 145 7.66 19.76 -1.33
N ASP A 146 6.65 19.93 -0.46
CA ASP A 146 6.81 19.79 0.99
C ASP A 146 6.45 18.36 1.45
N PHE A 147 7.35 17.39 1.24
CA PHE A 147 7.10 15.99 1.58
C PHE A 147 6.75 15.76 3.07
N ALA A 148 7.38 16.53 3.96
CA ALA A 148 7.12 16.48 5.39
C ALA A 148 5.72 17.04 5.69
N GLY A 149 5.37 18.20 5.13
CA GLY A 149 4.04 18.81 5.26
C GLY A 149 2.92 17.93 4.73
N GLU A 150 3.11 17.27 3.57
CA GLU A 150 2.15 16.30 3.04
C GLU A 150 1.97 15.10 3.96
N SER A 151 3.05 14.64 4.60
CA SER A 151 2.98 13.56 5.60
C SER A 151 2.29 13.99 6.88
N ASP A 152 2.54 15.21 7.35
CA ASP A 152 1.86 15.78 8.50
C ASP A 152 0.36 16.00 8.23
N ASN A 153 -0.01 16.36 7.00
CA ASN A 153 -1.41 16.43 6.57
C ASN A 153 -2.12 15.08 6.72
N ILE A 154 -1.48 14.00 6.27
CA ILE A 154 -2.01 12.64 6.42
C ILE A 154 -2.13 12.24 7.89
N ILE A 155 -1.12 12.54 8.71
CA ILE A 155 -1.18 12.27 10.15
C ILE A 155 -2.33 13.03 10.82
N ALA A 156 -2.55 14.28 10.44
CA ALA A 156 -3.55 15.14 11.08
C ALA A 156 -5.00 14.82 10.69
N HIS A 157 -5.23 14.32 9.48
CA HIS A 157 -6.58 14.25 8.91
C HIS A 157 -7.03 12.86 8.47
N TYR A 158 -6.12 11.92 8.27
CA TYR A 158 -6.44 10.63 7.66
C TYR A 158 -5.90 9.41 8.44
N LEU A 159 -5.11 9.64 9.49
CA LEU A 159 -4.62 8.58 10.36
C LEU A 159 -5.62 8.36 11.51
N PRO A 160 -6.13 7.13 11.74
CA PRO A 160 -7.05 6.86 12.83
C PRO A 160 -6.35 6.98 14.20
N ASP A 161 -7.11 7.38 15.22
CA ASP A 161 -6.63 7.64 16.59
C ASP A 161 -5.90 6.46 17.26
N ASP A 162 -6.17 5.23 16.84
CA ASP A 162 -5.53 4.06 17.42
C ASP A 162 -4.07 3.88 16.96
N LEU A 163 -3.70 4.45 15.82
CA LEU A 163 -2.33 4.44 15.29
C LEU A 163 -1.49 5.58 15.86
N ILE A 164 -0.23 5.28 16.13
CA ILE A 164 0.75 6.16 16.76
C ILE A 164 1.78 6.56 15.69
N PRO A 165 1.78 7.83 15.24
CA PRO A 165 2.70 8.28 14.21
C PRO A 165 4.13 8.44 14.76
N GLN A 166 5.12 7.86 14.07
CA GLN A 166 6.53 8.14 14.26
C GLN A 166 7.06 8.86 13.02
N ARG A 167 7.69 10.03 13.21
CA ARG A 167 8.26 10.84 12.12
C ARG A 167 9.76 10.58 11.96
N ILE A 168 10.19 10.37 10.73
CA ILE A 168 11.60 10.24 10.31
C ILE A 168 11.80 11.14 9.09
N TYR A 169 11.91 12.43 9.34
CA TYR A 169 12.03 13.49 8.32
C TYR A 169 13.46 13.99 8.25
N LEU A 170 14.06 13.94 7.06
CA LEU A 170 15.39 14.47 6.77
C LEU A 170 15.45 15.97 7.07
N HIS A 171 16.53 16.41 7.71
CA HIS A 171 16.82 17.77 8.19
C HIS A 171 15.80 18.42 9.16
N LEU A 172 14.69 17.76 9.48
CA LEU A 172 13.71 18.22 10.48
C LEU A 172 13.79 17.43 11.80
N THR A 173 13.82 16.11 11.72
CA THR A 173 13.91 15.22 12.90
C THR A 173 15.24 14.48 12.97
N HIS A 174 15.92 14.33 11.83
CA HIS A 174 17.20 13.64 11.67
C HIS A 174 18.13 14.53 10.84
N SER A 175 19.40 14.61 11.21
CA SER A 175 20.33 15.62 10.66
C SER A 175 20.86 15.31 9.28
N ASP A 176 20.75 14.08 8.81
CA ASP A 176 21.41 13.58 7.60
C ASP A 176 20.82 12.23 7.16
N ALA A 177 21.18 11.79 5.95
CA ALA A 177 20.70 10.53 5.38
C ALA A 177 21.11 9.28 6.20
N ASP A 178 22.29 9.28 6.82
CA ASP A 178 22.76 8.16 7.63
C ASP A 178 21.92 7.97 8.91
N SER A 179 21.59 9.07 9.60
CA SER A 179 20.71 9.03 10.77
C SER A 179 19.27 8.66 10.41
N VAL A 180 18.78 9.08 9.24
CA VAL A 180 17.50 8.62 8.69
C VAL A 180 17.55 7.11 8.42
N ARG A 181 18.58 6.60 7.73
CA ARG A 181 18.74 5.17 7.42
C ARG A 181 18.66 4.31 8.68
N GLN A 182 19.42 4.67 9.71
CA GLN A 182 19.43 3.93 10.97
C GLN A 182 18.06 4.00 11.66
N ALA A 183 17.41 5.17 11.67
CA ALA A 183 16.10 5.33 12.26
C ALA A 183 15.02 4.49 11.54
N ILE A 184 15.09 4.35 10.21
CA ILE A 184 14.23 3.47 9.42
C ILE A 184 14.43 2.01 9.84
N ALA A 185 15.68 1.52 9.84
CA ALA A 185 16.00 0.15 10.26
C ALA A 185 15.49 -0.13 11.67
N ASP A 186 15.79 0.75 12.61
CA ASP A 186 15.41 0.61 14.02
C ASP A 186 13.89 0.59 14.20
N ALA A 187 13.17 1.46 13.48
CA ALA A 187 11.72 1.55 13.58
C ALA A 187 11.04 0.30 12.99
N ILE A 188 11.49 -0.18 11.83
CA ILE A 188 10.97 -1.41 11.23
C ILE A 188 11.30 -2.62 12.11
N ASN A 189 12.50 -2.71 12.68
CA ASN A 189 12.92 -3.81 13.57
C ASN A 189 12.11 -3.91 14.86
N ARG A 190 11.75 -2.77 15.46
CA ARG A 190 10.81 -2.70 16.58
C ARG A 190 9.39 -3.16 16.19
N GLY A 191 9.09 -3.15 14.90
CA GLY A 191 7.82 -3.54 14.30
C GLY A 191 6.90 -2.34 14.12
N ALA A 192 6.24 -2.33 12.96
CA ALA A 192 5.24 -1.34 12.62
C ALA A 192 4.08 -1.98 11.88
N PHE A 193 2.92 -1.33 11.96
CA PHE A 193 1.76 -1.68 11.15
C PHE A 193 1.92 -1.17 9.72
N MET A 194 2.32 0.10 9.58
CA MET A 194 2.55 0.71 8.29
C MET A 194 3.83 1.55 8.26
N VAL A 195 4.43 1.62 7.07
CA VAL A 195 5.48 2.58 6.71
C VAL A 195 4.97 3.38 5.52
N GLN A 196 5.02 4.71 5.63
CA GLN A 196 4.82 5.61 4.51
C GLN A 196 6.09 6.39 4.22
N TYR A 197 6.46 6.43 2.94
CA TYR A 197 7.55 7.28 2.48
C TYR A 197 7.04 8.30 1.45
N ALA A 198 7.43 9.56 1.59
CA ALA A 198 7.20 10.61 0.60
C ALA A 198 8.53 11.32 0.29
N GLY A 199 8.91 11.42 -0.98
CA GLY A 199 10.19 12.00 -1.36
C GLY A 199 10.67 11.62 -2.74
N HIS A 200 11.97 11.81 -3.00
CA HIS A 200 12.58 11.27 -4.22
C HIS A 200 12.67 9.75 -4.16
N GLY A 201 12.64 9.12 -5.33
CA GLY A 201 12.90 7.70 -5.45
C GLY A 201 13.63 7.37 -6.74
N ALA A 202 14.39 6.29 -6.68
CA ALA A 202 14.88 5.54 -7.80
C ALA A 202 14.52 4.07 -7.55
N PRO A 203 14.69 3.16 -8.53
CA PRO A 203 14.38 1.75 -8.32
C PRO A 203 14.99 1.19 -7.05
N ASP A 204 16.24 1.51 -6.76
CA ASP A 204 17.04 0.90 -5.70
C ASP A 204 17.24 1.77 -4.44
N THR A 205 16.63 2.95 -4.37
CA THR A 205 16.85 3.87 -3.23
C THR A 205 15.72 4.88 -2.98
N TRP A 206 15.54 5.24 -1.72
CA TRP A 206 14.81 6.41 -1.24
C TRP A 206 15.78 7.55 -0.92
N MET A 207 15.32 8.76 -1.23
CA MET A 207 15.99 10.06 -1.01
C MET A 207 17.22 10.30 -1.88
N LYS A 208 17.52 11.58 -2.15
CA LYS A 208 18.79 11.97 -2.76
C LYS A 208 19.92 11.78 -1.73
N GLY A 209 20.94 10.99 -2.05
CA GLY A 209 22.10 10.78 -1.15
C GLY A 209 22.06 9.53 -0.26
N ILE A 210 21.25 8.52 -0.62
CA ILE A 210 21.09 7.21 0.04
C ILE A 210 20.57 7.31 1.49
N GLY A 211 19.27 7.59 1.63
CA GLY A 211 18.56 7.48 2.91
C GLY A 211 18.10 6.06 3.24
N TRP A 212 17.71 5.27 2.22
CA TRP A 212 17.42 3.84 2.34
C TRP A 212 17.60 3.18 0.98
N SER A 213 18.43 2.14 0.87
CA SER A 213 18.72 1.40 -0.35
C SER A 213 18.27 -0.05 -0.27
N VAL A 214 18.29 -0.77 -1.40
CA VAL A 214 18.01 -2.22 -1.42
C VAL A 214 18.94 -3.02 -0.50
N ASP A 215 20.21 -2.61 -0.36
CA ASP A 215 21.21 -3.26 0.50
C ASP A 215 20.89 -3.06 1.98
N ASP A 216 20.22 -1.96 2.34
CA ASP A 216 19.85 -1.66 3.73
C ASP A 216 18.76 -2.61 4.25
N SER A 217 18.11 -3.38 3.36
CA SER A 217 17.24 -4.49 3.75
C SER A 217 17.97 -5.55 4.60
N ASP A 218 19.30 -5.63 4.54
CA ASP A 218 20.13 -6.49 5.41
C ASP A 218 20.17 -6.03 6.86
N LEU A 219 19.79 -4.79 7.15
CA LEU A 219 19.63 -4.28 8.51
C LEU A 219 18.33 -4.76 9.17
N LEU A 220 17.43 -5.40 8.41
CA LEU A 220 16.10 -5.80 8.89
C LEU A 220 16.11 -7.16 9.59
N SER A 221 15.42 -7.20 10.72
CA SER A 221 15.27 -8.34 11.65
C SER A 221 13.88 -8.37 12.29
N ASN A 222 12.88 -7.82 11.61
CA ASN A 222 11.50 -7.67 12.07
C ASN A 222 10.64 -8.93 11.88
N GLU A 223 11.17 -10.10 12.22
CA GLU A 223 10.45 -11.37 12.09
C GLU A 223 9.11 -11.36 12.86
N GLY A 224 8.05 -11.78 12.19
CA GLY A 224 6.67 -11.74 12.68
C GLY A 224 6.06 -10.34 12.84
N ARG A 225 6.76 -9.28 12.41
CA ARG A 225 6.34 -7.87 12.54
C ARG A 225 6.48 -7.13 11.21
N TYR A 226 5.78 -7.62 10.20
CA TYR A 226 5.90 -7.17 8.81
C TYR A 226 4.95 -5.98 8.53
N PRO A 227 5.45 -4.75 8.36
CA PRO A 227 4.58 -3.63 7.99
C PRO A 227 4.06 -3.77 6.57
N PHE A 228 2.92 -3.13 6.30
CA PHE A 228 2.56 -2.72 4.95
C PHE A 228 3.27 -1.41 4.60
N ILE A 229 3.84 -1.30 3.40
CA ILE A 229 4.55 -0.11 2.93
C ILE A 229 3.72 0.61 1.88
N SER A 230 3.64 1.94 1.94
CA SER A 230 3.16 2.72 0.79
C SER A 230 4.12 3.86 0.51
N THR A 231 4.50 4.03 -0.75
CA THR A 231 5.48 5.03 -1.17
C THR A 231 4.85 6.02 -2.15
N PHE A 232 5.22 7.29 -1.98
CA PHE A 232 4.78 8.42 -2.77
C PHE A 232 6.05 9.15 -3.25
N ASN A 233 6.68 8.51 -4.24
CA ASN A 233 7.96 8.87 -4.82
C ASN A 233 8.00 8.47 -6.30
N CYS A 234 9.20 8.36 -6.87
CA CYS A 234 9.40 7.83 -8.22
C CYS A 234 10.00 6.41 -8.14
N LEU A 235 9.56 5.52 -9.04
CA LEU A 235 10.27 4.33 -9.50
C LEU A 235 10.64 3.23 -8.48
N ASP A 236 10.35 3.37 -7.19
CA ASP A 236 10.80 2.37 -6.19
C ASP A 236 10.08 1.01 -6.27
N GLY A 237 9.04 0.93 -7.10
CA GLY A 237 8.40 -0.29 -7.57
C GLY A 237 8.74 -0.66 -9.02
N TYR A 238 9.73 -0.04 -9.67
CA TYR A 238 10.12 -0.41 -11.05
C TYR A 238 10.82 -1.79 -11.04
N PHE A 239 10.03 -2.86 -11.06
CA PHE A 239 10.51 -4.24 -10.97
C PHE A 239 11.05 -4.79 -12.29
N ALA A 240 10.74 -4.14 -13.41
CA ALA A 240 11.04 -4.70 -14.72
C ALA A 240 12.46 -4.39 -15.24
N TYR A 241 13.37 -3.86 -14.42
CA TYR A 241 14.73 -3.55 -14.87
C TYR A 241 15.65 -4.78 -14.70
N PRO A 242 16.20 -5.35 -15.79
CA PRO A 242 17.08 -6.52 -15.71
C PRO A 242 18.35 -6.21 -14.91
N GLY A 243 18.65 -7.01 -13.90
CA GLY A 243 19.85 -6.85 -13.05
C GLY A 243 19.74 -5.76 -12.00
N LEU A 244 18.57 -5.17 -11.79
CA LEU A 244 18.33 -4.17 -10.75
C LEU A 244 17.07 -4.53 -9.99
N THR A 245 17.24 -4.94 -8.73
CA THR A 245 16.12 -5.14 -7.82
C THR A 245 15.60 -3.79 -7.34
N SER A 246 14.29 -3.62 -7.34
CA SER A 246 13.63 -2.44 -6.76
C SER A 246 13.49 -2.52 -5.24
N ILE A 247 13.26 -1.40 -4.56
CA ILE A 247 12.97 -1.37 -3.12
C ILE A 247 11.75 -2.24 -2.79
N ALA A 248 10.67 -2.14 -3.57
CA ALA A 248 9.47 -2.94 -3.35
C ALA A 248 9.79 -4.44 -3.42
N GLU A 249 10.53 -4.88 -4.42
CA GLU A 249 10.97 -6.28 -4.54
C GLU A 249 11.85 -6.71 -3.36
N SER A 250 12.86 -5.91 -3.00
CA SER A 250 13.78 -6.23 -1.90
C SER A 250 13.02 -6.41 -0.58
N MET A 251 12.10 -5.49 -0.26
CA MET A 251 11.31 -5.53 0.97
C MET A 251 10.33 -6.72 1.00
N ILE A 252 9.76 -7.11 -0.14
CA ILE A 252 8.83 -8.24 -0.22
C ILE A 252 9.58 -9.59 -0.20
N ARG A 253 10.70 -9.72 -0.92
CA ARG A 253 11.48 -10.96 -1.01
C ARG A 253 12.25 -11.29 0.27
N LYS A 254 12.53 -10.28 1.12
CA LYS A 254 13.35 -10.49 2.32
C LYS A 254 12.79 -11.60 3.20
N SER A 255 13.58 -12.65 3.38
CA SER A 255 13.23 -13.78 4.25
C SER A 255 13.23 -13.36 5.71
N ASN A 256 12.20 -13.76 6.45
CA ASN A 256 12.01 -13.50 7.88
C ASN A 256 12.05 -12.01 8.30
N ALA A 257 12.00 -11.07 7.35
CA ALA A 257 12.05 -9.63 7.60
C ALA A 257 11.40 -8.86 6.44
N GLY A 258 11.50 -7.53 6.44
CA GLY A 258 10.95 -6.69 5.39
C GLY A 258 9.44 -6.46 5.55
N ALA A 259 8.71 -6.40 4.45
CA ALA A 259 7.30 -6.03 4.41
C ALA A 259 6.37 -7.21 4.12
N ILE A 260 5.09 -7.07 4.49
CA ILE A 260 4.04 -8.03 4.11
C ILE A 260 3.46 -7.73 2.72
N ALA A 261 3.41 -6.44 2.38
CA ALA A 261 2.96 -5.90 1.10
C ALA A 261 3.49 -4.47 0.93
N ALA A 262 3.57 -3.99 -0.31
CA ALA A 262 3.93 -2.62 -0.65
C ALA A 262 3.01 -2.06 -1.74
N ILE A 263 2.57 -0.81 -1.62
CA ILE A 263 1.97 -0.06 -2.72
C ILE A 263 3.01 0.97 -3.17
N SER A 264 3.54 0.77 -4.37
CA SER A 264 4.71 1.50 -4.87
C SER A 264 4.56 1.86 -6.35
N PRO A 265 5.02 3.05 -6.77
CA PRO A 265 4.98 3.46 -8.16
C PRO A 265 6.02 2.72 -9.00
N THR A 266 5.56 2.16 -10.11
CA THR A 266 6.42 1.64 -11.20
C THR A 266 6.91 2.74 -12.13
N GLY A 267 6.42 3.98 -11.98
CA GLY A 267 6.72 5.11 -12.84
C GLY A 267 7.29 6.31 -12.08
N LEU A 268 7.56 7.38 -12.80
CA LEU A 268 7.78 8.72 -12.28
C LEU A 268 6.44 9.30 -11.82
N GLY A 269 6.49 10.29 -10.94
CA GLY A 269 5.29 10.97 -10.49
C GLY A 269 5.55 12.34 -9.89
N VAL A 270 4.46 13.06 -9.66
CA VAL A 270 4.47 14.43 -9.12
C VAL A 270 3.86 14.43 -7.73
N THR A 271 4.53 15.11 -6.80
CA THR A 271 4.18 15.18 -5.38
C THR A 271 2.73 15.58 -5.13
N THR A 272 2.21 16.58 -5.86
CA THR A 272 0.84 17.09 -5.66
C THR A 272 -0.23 16.05 -6.03
N GLU A 273 -0.06 15.36 -7.14
CA GLU A 273 -1.00 14.33 -7.60
C GLU A 273 -0.91 13.07 -6.73
N GLN A 274 0.32 12.66 -6.36
CA GLN A 274 0.54 11.56 -5.43
C GLN A 274 -0.05 11.84 -4.05
N SER A 275 -0.03 13.09 -3.60
CA SER A 275 -0.64 13.49 -2.32
C SER A 275 -2.16 13.34 -2.35
N VAL A 276 -2.83 13.65 -3.48
CA VAL A 276 -4.27 13.37 -3.63
C VAL A 276 -4.54 11.87 -3.68
N PHE A 277 -3.74 11.10 -4.44
CA PHE A 277 -3.88 9.64 -4.47
C PHE A 277 -3.70 9.02 -3.07
N ARG A 278 -2.71 9.51 -2.32
CA ARG A 278 -2.44 9.13 -0.93
C ARG A 278 -3.65 9.36 -0.04
N GLN A 279 -4.31 10.50 -0.15
CA GLN A 279 -5.54 10.80 0.61
C GLN A 279 -6.64 9.78 0.30
N PHE A 280 -6.91 9.50 -0.98
CA PHE A 280 -7.91 8.49 -1.35
C PHE A 280 -7.58 7.09 -0.83
N LEU A 281 -6.31 6.69 -0.87
CA LEU A 281 -5.87 5.42 -0.29
C LEU A 281 -6.10 5.38 1.23
N MET A 282 -5.74 6.45 1.95
CA MET A 282 -5.94 6.50 3.40
C MET A 282 -7.42 6.51 3.78
N GLN A 283 -8.28 7.20 3.02
CA GLN A 283 -9.73 7.16 3.22
C GLN A 283 -10.30 5.77 3.00
N ALA A 284 -9.93 5.10 1.90
CA ALA A 284 -10.38 3.73 1.64
C ALA A 284 -9.96 2.79 2.78
N LEU A 285 -8.71 2.88 3.24
CA LEU A 285 -8.17 2.04 4.30
C LEU A 285 -8.81 2.29 5.68
N PHE A 286 -9.01 3.54 6.07
CA PHE A 286 -9.30 3.90 7.46
C PHE A 286 -10.65 4.56 7.69
N GLU A 287 -11.14 5.37 6.75
CA GLU A 287 -12.47 6.00 6.85
C GLU A 287 -13.57 5.00 6.49
N GLU A 288 -13.36 4.21 5.43
CA GLU A 288 -14.28 3.16 4.99
C GLU A 288 -14.01 1.79 5.62
N ASP A 289 -12.89 1.66 6.34
CA ASP A 289 -12.42 0.38 6.88
C ASP A 289 -12.31 -0.73 5.80
N THR A 290 -11.93 -0.35 4.57
CA THR A 290 -11.62 -1.32 3.51
C THR A 290 -10.26 -1.93 3.79
N ARG A 291 -10.26 -2.99 4.58
CA ARG A 291 -9.03 -3.60 5.11
C ARG A 291 -8.30 -4.51 4.12
N THR A 292 -8.95 -4.96 3.06
CA THR A 292 -8.31 -5.74 2.00
C THR A 292 -7.48 -4.82 1.12
N LEU A 293 -6.16 -5.03 1.03
CA LEU A 293 -5.26 -4.10 0.34
C LEU A 293 -5.60 -3.90 -1.14
N GLY A 294 -5.94 -4.97 -1.85
CA GLY A 294 -6.35 -4.89 -3.25
C GLY A 294 -7.61 -4.05 -3.43
N ASP A 295 -8.63 -4.30 -2.60
CA ASP A 295 -9.88 -3.52 -2.66
C ASP A 295 -9.64 -2.04 -2.35
N ALA A 296 -8.84 -1.73 -1.31
CA ALA A 296 -8.54 -0.35 -0.93
C ALA A 296 -7.78 0.40 -2.03
N LEU A 297 -6.79 -0.24 -2.66
CA LEU A 297 -6.07 0.36 -3.78
C LEU A 297 -6.99 0.56 -5.00
N LEU A 298 -7.88 -0.41 -5.29
CA LEU A 298 -8.85 -0.28 -6.37
C LEU A 298 -9.82 0.89 -6.15
N ILE A 299 -10.33 1.06 -4.93
CA ILE A 299 -11.18 2.20 -4.56
C ILE A 299 -10.43 3.52 -4.73
N ALA A 300 -9.18 3.59 -4.27
CA ALA A 300 -8.36 4.80 -4.42
C ALA A 300 -8.17 5.18 -5.90
N LYS A 301 -7.92 4.19 -6.77
CA LYS A 301 -7.81 4.37 -8.22
C LYS A 301 -9.12 4.83 -8.86
N GLN A 302 -10.24 4.23 -8.47
CA GLN A 302 -11.57 4.62 -8.96
C GLN A 302 -11.87 6.09 -8.63
N ARG A 303 -11.63 6.51 -7.38
CA ARG A 303 -11.84 7.91 -6.98
C ARG A 303 -10.90 8.88 -7.68
N PHE A 304 -9.64 8.48 -7.84
CA PHE A 304 -8.70 9.28 -8.59
C PHE A 304 -9.15 9.44 -10.04
N PHE A 305 -9.64 8.37 -10.67
CA PHE A 305 -10.22 8.42 -12.01
C PHE A 305 -11.47 9.31 -12.07
N ASP A 306 -12.39 9.20 -11.11
CA ASP A 306 -13.60 10.02 -11.07
C ASP A 306 -13.28 11.53 -11.01
N GLN A 307 -12.17 11.89 -10.37
CA GLN A 307 -11.72 13.28 -10.26
C GLN A 307 -10.88 13.76 -11.46
N PHE A 308 -9.99 12.93 -11.99
CA PHE A 308 -8.98 13.36 -12.97
C PHE A 308 -9.09 12.70 -14.35
N GLY A 309 -9.95 11.70 -14.50
CA GLY A 309 -10.04 10.84 -15.69
C GLY A 309 -8.87 9.83 -15.77
N PRO A 310 -8.61 9.28 -16.97
CA PRO A 310 -7.45 8.41 -17.21
C PRO A 310 -6.15 9.11 -16.78
N HIS A 311 -5.32 8.44 -15.98
CA HIS A 311 -4.15 9.06 -15.38
C HIS A 311 -3.06 8.04 -15.06
N TYR A 312 -1.79 8.42 -15.26
CA TYR A 312 -0.63 7.54 -15.09
C TYR A 312 -0.56 6.92 -13.69
N LEU A 313 -0.96 7.65 -12.62
CA LEU A 313 -0.96 7.10 -11.26
C LEU A 313 -1.91 5.90 -11.07
N ILE A 314 -2.99 5.80 -11.84
CA ILE A 314 -3.90 4.64 -11.79
C ILE A 314 -3.18 3.40 -12.32
N GLU A 315 -2.35 3.61 -13.34
CA GLU A 315 -1.61 2.59 -14.07
C GLU A 315 -0.30 2.21 -13.36
N THR A 316 0.39 3.17 -12.72
CA THR A 316 1.73 2.94 -12.14
C THR A 316 1.73 2.64 -10.65
N MET A 317 0.70 3.01 -9.88
CA MET A 317 0.61 2.64 -8.46
C MET A 317 0.28 1.15 -8.33
N THR A 318 1.28 0.33 -8.03
CA THR A 318 1.17 -1.13 -8.08
C THR A 318 1.21 -1.73 -6.68
N LEU A 319 0.37 -2.74 -6.42
CA LEU A 319 0.45 -3.55 -5.21
C LEU A 319 1.44 -4.70 -5.41
N PHE A 320 2.51 -4.68 -4.63
CA PHE A 320 3.44 -5.79 -4.44
C PHE A 320 3.02 -6.58 -3.21
N GLY A 321 2.41 -7.74 -3.40
CA GLY A 321 1.87 -8.60 -2.34
C GLY A 321 0.61 -9.33 -2.79
N ASP A 322 -0.01 -10.02 -1.83
CA ASP A 322 -1.31 -10.67 -2.03
C ASP A 322 -2.43 -9.62 -2.06
N PRO A 323 -3.19 -9.48 -3.17
CA PRO A 323 -4.29 -8.51 -3.24
C PRO A 323 -5.45 -8.83 -2.29
N THR A 324 -5.50 -10.04 -1.73
CA THR A 324 -6.50 -10.47 -0.74
C THR A 324 -6.06 -10.25 0.70
N LEU A 325 -4.81 -9.82 0.94
CA LEU A 325 -4.28 -9.56 2.28
C LEU A 325 -5.15 -8.55 3.02
N ARG A 326 -5.54 -8.89 4.25
CA ARG A 326 -6.33 -8.00 5.10
C ARG A 326 -5.48 -7.40 6.21
N LEU A 327 -5.39 -6.07 6.26
CA LEU A 327 -4.76 -5.38 7.38
C LEU A 327 -5.56 -5.59 8.67
N PRO A 328 -4.94 -5.76 9.85
CA PRO A 328 -5.64 -5.89 11.13
C PRO A 328 -6.49 -4.65 11.45
N ALA A 329 -7.67 -4.82 12.06
CA ALA A 329 -8.58 -3.73 12.44
C ALA A 329 -8.07 -2.96 13.67
N ALA A 330 -8.62 -1.77 13.91
CA ALA A 330 -8.47 -1.09 15.18
C ALA A 330 -8.99 -1.99 16.32
N PHE A 331 -8.24 -2.04 17.41
CA PHE A 331 -8.72 -2.66 18.65
C PHE A 331 -9.28 -1.57 19.57
N TYR A 332 -10.60 -1.42 19.59
CA TYR A 332 -11.29 -0.64 20.62
C TYR A 332 -11.70 -1.59 21.73
N ALA A 333 -11.11 -1.44 22.92
CA ALA A 333 -11.54 -2.17 24.11
C ALA A 333 -12.92 -1.67 24.55
N HIS A 334 -13.98 -2.04 23.83
CA HIS A 334 -15.35 -1.90 24.33
C HIS A 334 -15.64 -3.04 25.32
N ASP A 335 -16.14 -2.68 26.51
CA ASP A 335 -16.63 -3.53 27.61
C ASP A 335 -15.64 -4.03 28.68
N ALA A 336 -14.88 -3.12 29.29
CA ALA A 336 -14.45 -3.28 30.69
C ALA A 336 -15.32 -2.49 31.70
N TYR A 337 -16.49 -1.99 31.28
CA TYR A 337 -17.51 -1.52 32.22
C TYR A 337 -18.44 -2.68 32.58
N THR A 338 -18.05 -3.41 33.62
CA THR A 338 -19.02 -4.20 34.40
C THR A 338 -20.11 -3.22 34.86
N PRO A 339 -21.41 -3.48 34.63
CA PRO A 339 -22.45 -2.68 35.25
C PRO A 339 -22.24 -2.81 36.75
N LEU A 340 -22.03 -1.68 37.44
CA LEU A 340 -22.23 -1.62 38.88
C LEU A 340 -23.57 -2.30 39.16
N GLN A 341 -23.57 -3.39 39.93
CA GLN A 341 -24.80 -3.92 40.50
C GLN A 341 -25.41 -2.80 41.34
N LEU A 342 -26.36 -2.08 40.74
CA LEU A 342 -27.30 -1.22 41.44
C LEU A 342 -28.01 -2.11 42.45
N HIS A 343 -27.55 -2.04 43.70
CA HIS A 343 -28.32 -2.49 44.84
C HIS A 343 -29.59 -1.63 44.83
N SER A 344 -30.70 -2.27 44.52
CA SER A 344 -32.03 -1.70 44.60
C SER A 344 -32.27 -1.20 46.02
N ASN A 345 -32.28 0.12 46.20
CA ASN A 345 -32.84 0.74 47.39
C ASN A 345 -33.92 1.73 46.92
N PRO A 346 -35.22 1.41 47.05
CA PRO A 346 -36.28 2.29 46.62
C PRO A 346 -36.66 3.22 47.78
N ALA A 347 -36.12 4.43 47.81
CA ALA A 347 -36.69 5.48 48.65
C ALA A 347 -36.35 6.89 48.14
N SER A 348 -37.41 7.69 48.05
CA SER A 348 -37.45 9.15 47.88
C SER A 348 -37.35 9.73 46.46
N LEU A 349 -38.48 9.62 45.76
CA LEU A 349 -38.96 10.66 44.85
C LEU A 349 -39.03 12.02 45.58
N ARG A 350 -38.38 13.05 45.04
CA ARG A 350 -38.85 14.43 45.10
C ARG A 350 -38.58 15.15 43.78
N ALA A 351 -39.63 15.79 43.28
CA ALA A 351 -39.72 16.49 42.01
C ALA A 351 -38.85 17.76 41.99
N SER A 352 -38.23 18.04 40.85
CA SER A 352 -37.65 19.34 40.50
C SER A 352 -38.70 20.22 39.80
N PRO A 353 -38.72 21.55 40.03
CA PRO A 353 -39.55 22.46 39.25
C PRO A 353 -38.89 22.81 37.91
N ALA A 354 -39.74 23.10 36.92
CA ALA A 354 -39.38 23.49 35.56
C ALA A 354 -38.60 24.82 35.51
N LEU A 355 -37.56 24.87 34.67
CA LEU A 355 -36.85 26.09 34.29
C LEU A 355 -37.29 26.49 32.88
N THR A 356 -37.82 27.72 32.77
CA THR A 356 -38.10 28.44 31.53
C THR A 356 -36.81 28.86 30.81
N PRO A 357 -36.77 28.86 29.46
CA PRO A 357 -35.60 29.30 28.69
C PRO A 357 -35.53 30.83 28.58
N PRO A 358 -34.35 31.45 28.62
CA PRO A 358 -34.19 32.87 28.32
C PRO A 358 -34.13 33.13 26.81
N GLU A 359 -34.77 34.24 26.41
CA GLU A 359 -34.84 34.81 25.07
C GLU A 359 -33.46 35.21 24.54
N GLY A 360 -33.21 34.94 23.27
CA GLY A 360 -31.99 35.37 22.56
C GLY A 360 -32.12 36.78 21.97
N PRO A 361 -31.02 37.53 21.78
CA PRO A 361 -31.05 38.79 21.06
C PRO A 361 -30.56 38.67 19.60
N SER A 362 -31.48 39.01 18.70
CA SER A 362 -31.38 39.84 17.50
C SER A 362 -30.06 39.90 16.70
N ILE A 363 -30.14 39.39 15.48
CA ILE A 363 -29.17 39.53 14.39
C ILE A 363 -29.41 40.88 13.67
N THR A 364 -28.36 41.68 13.50
CA THR A 364 -28.33 42.80 12.53
C THR A 364 -27.32 42.50 11.42
N PRO A 365 -27.70 42.63 10.12
CA PRO A 365 -26.83 42.31 9.00
C PRO A 365 -26.05 43.53 8.51
N HIS A 366 -24.79 43.35 8.11
CA HIS A 366 -24.06 44.30 7.26
C HIS A 366 -22.94 43.59 6.45
N PRO A 367 -22.47 44.19 5.35
CA PRO A 367 -22.58 43.60 4.02
C PRO A 367 -21.25 43.16 3.41
N GLN A 368 -21.41 42.46 2.28
CA GLN A 368 -20.43 42.06 1.26
C GLN A 368 -19.10 42.83 1.22
N LEU A 369 -18.02 42.05 1.19
CA LEU A 369 -16.88 42.20 0.28
C LEU A 369 -16.33 40.81 -0.05
#